data_AF-S8FT87-F1
#
_entry.id   AF-S8FT87-F1
#
_cell.length_a   1.000
_cell.length_b   1.000
_cell.length_c   1.000
_cell.angle_alpha   90.00
_cell.angle_beta   90.00
_cell.angle_gamma   90.00
#
_symmetry.space_group_name_H-M   'P 1'
#
loop_
_entity.id
_entity.type
_entity.pdbx_description
1 polymer ?
#
loop_
_entity_poly.entity_id
_entity_poly.type
_entity_poly.pdbx_seq_one_letter_code
_entity_poly.pdbx_strand_id
1 'polypeptide(L)' 'PSVRVYAQKMKHAVMTAHDSIIAARVKQTRDANRRRRPSPFVEGDLVYVSTKNISLPRGLARKLALKFIGPYKILK' A
#
# COMPACT_ATOMS: atom_id res chain seq x y z
N PRO A 1 -48.72 8.36 -0.92
CA PRO A 1 -47.78 9.25 -1.66
C PRO A 1 -46.45 9.50 -0.92
N SER A 2 -46.48 9.83 0.37
CA SER A 2 -45.31 10.27 1.16
C SER A 2 -44.24 9.19 1.38
N VAL A 3 -44.63 7.94 1.63
CA VAL A 3 -43.69 6.80 1.84
C VAL A 3 -42.85 6.52 0.60
N ARG A 4 -43.43 6.66 -0.60
CA ARG A 4 -42.73 6.46 -1.88
C ARG A 4 -41.65 7.51 -2.10
N VAL A 5 -41.94 8.77 -1.78
CA VAL A 5 -40.99 9.88 -1.87
C VAL A 5 -39.83 9.67 -0.89
N TYR A 6 -40.13 9.24 0.33
CA TYR A 6 -39.11 8.91 1.32
C TYR A 6 -38.19 7.77 0.86
N ALA A 7 -38.76 6.66 0.38
CA ALA A 7 -38.00 5.54 -0.14
C ALA A 7 -37.09 5.94 -1.32
N GLN A 8 -37.61 6.77 -2.24
CA GLN A 8 -36.82 7.27 -3.36
C GLN A 8 -35.65 8.15 -2.90
N LYS A 9 -35.87 9.03 -1.92
CA LYS A 9 -34.81 9.86 -1.32
C LYS A 9 -33.72 9.01 -0.67
N MET A 10 -34.11 7.97 0.08
CA MET A 10 -33.15 7.05 0.70
C MET A 10 -32.33 6.30 -0.35
N LYS A 11 -32.96 5.82 -1.43
CA LYS A 11 -32.26 5.18 -2.55
C LYS A 11 -31.23 6.14 -3.18
N HIS A 12 -31.60 7.40 -3.39
CA HIS A 12 -30.69 8.41 -3.92
C HIS A 12 -29.52 8.68 -2.98
N ALA A 13 -29.78 8.83 -1.68
CA ALA A 13 -28.73 9.04 -0.69
C ALA A 13 -27.70 7.90 -0.68
N VAL A 14 -28.16 6.65 -0.79
CA VAL A 14 -27.27 5.47 -0.88
C VAL A 14 -26.43 5.50 -2.16
N MET A 15 -27.04 5.81 -3.31
CA MET A 15 -26.31 5.92 -4.59
C MET A 15 -25.25 7.03 -4.54
N THR A 16 -25.60 8.21 -4.04
CA THR A 16 -24.65 9.33 -3.91
C THR A 16 -23.52 9.02 -2.94
N ALA A 17 -23.81 8.34 -1.82
CA ALA A 17 -22.79 7.93 -0.86
C ALA A 17 -21.81 6.94 -1.48
N HIS A 18 -22.31 5.98 -2.26
CA HIS A 18 -21.49 5.02 -2.99
C HIS A 18 -20.55 5.72 -3.98
N ASP A 19 -21.07 6.63 -4.79
CA ASP A 19 -20.25 7.36 -5.78
C ASP A 19 -19.18 8.23 -5.11
N SER A 20 -19.53 8.84 -3.96
CA SER A 20 -18.59 9.62 -3.15
C SER A 20 -17.45 8.76 -2.61
N ILE A 21 -17.74 7.53 -2.18
CA ILE A 21 -16.72 6.57 -1.71
C ILE A 21 -15.78 6.19 -2.86
N ILE A 22 -16.31 5.93 -4.06
CA ILE A 22 -15.49 5.60 -5.23
C ILE A 22 -14.58 6.78 -5.58
N ALA A 23 -15.14 7.99 -5.68
CA ALA A 23 -14.37 9.19 -5.98
C ALA A 23 -13.26 9.43 -4.94
N ALA A 24 -13.57 9.24 -3.66
CA ALA A 24 -12.59 9.34 -2.58
C ALA A 24 -11.46 8.31 -2.72
N ARG A 25 -11.79 7.05 -3.05
CA ARG A 25 -10.79 5.99 -3.27
C ARG A 25 -9.85 6.33 -4.40
N VAL A 26 -10.37 6.79 -5.55
CA VAL A 26 -9.55 7.20 -6.70
C VAL A 26 -8.60 8.32 -6.32
N LYS A 27 -9.09 9.35 -5.61
CA LYS A 27 -8.27 10.46 -5.12
C LYS A 27 -7.16 9.98 -4.17
N GLN A 28 -7.51 9.14 -3.21
CA GLN A 28 -6.55 8.57 -2.24
C GLN A 28 -5.49 7.74 -2.94
N THR A 29 -5.85 6.89 -3.90
CA THR A 29 -4.89 6.12 -4.70
C THR A 29 -3.95 7.03 -5.47
N ARG A 30 -4.47 8.08 -6.12
CA ARG A 30 -3.66 9.06 -6.83
C ARG A 30 -2.67 9.76 -5.89
N ASP A 31 -3.15 10.24 -4.75
CA ASP A 31 -2.31 10.97 -3.78
C ASP A 31 -1.26 10.05 -3.13
N ALA A 32 -1.63 8.82 -2.79
CA ALA A 32 -0.70 7.80 -2.27
C ALA A 32 0.38 7.42 -3.29
N ASN A 33 0.03 7.41 -4.57
CA ASN A 33 0.96 7.10 -5.67
C ASN A 33 1.75 8.32 -6.15
N ARG A 34 1.35 9.56 -5.82
CA ARG A 34 1.94 10.81 -6.33
C ARG A 34 3.46 10.92 -6.13
N ARG A 35 3.99 10.35 -5.05
CA ARG A 35 5.43 10.36 -4.71
C ARG A 35 6.10 9.00 -4.84
N ARG A 36 5.37 7.96 -5.26
CA ARG A 36 5.98 6.65 -5.49
C ARG A 36 6.88 6.75 -6.72
N ARG A 37 8.11 6.29 -6.57
CA ARG A 37 9.03 6.10 -7.69
C ARG A 37 8.98 4.64 -8.10
N PRO A 38 8.99 4.33 -9.41
CA PRO A 38 9.18 2.96 -9.85
C PRO A 38 10.48 2.43 -9.28
N SER A 39 10.47 1.17 -8.87
CA SER A 39 11.68 0.49 -8.39
C SER A 39 12.65 0.33 -9.57
N PRO A 40 13.92 0.78 -9.45
CA PRO A 40 14.88 0.72 -10.54
C PRO A 40 15.54 -0.67 -10.69
N PHE A 41 15.20 -1.64 -9.85
CA PHE A 41 15.88 -2.94 -9.79
C PHE A 41 15.39 -3.90 -10.88
N VAL A 42 16.34 -4.60 -11.50
CA VAL A 42 16.11 -5.60 -12.55
C VAL A 42 16.63 -6.97 -12.08
N GLU A 43 16.10 -8.04 -12.65
CA GLU A 43 16.65 -9.39 -12.47
C GLU A 43 18.17 -9.39 -12.76
N GLY A 44 18.95 -9.97 -11.87
CA GLY A 44 20.41 -10.00 -11.96
C GLY A 44 21.13 -8.87 -11.23
N ASP A 45 20.44 -7.82 -10.79
CA ASP A 45 21.04 -6.76 -9.96
C ASP A 45 21.45 -7.31 -8.58
N LEU A 46 22.55 -6.75 -8.06
CA LEU A 46 23.03 -6.99 -6.70
C LEU A 46 22.47 -5.93 -5.76
N VAL A 47 21.58 -6.34 -4.85
CA VAL A 47 20.87 -5.43 -3.94
C VAL A 47 21.09 -5.77 -2.48
N TYR A 48 21.13 -4.72 -1.66
CA TYR A 48 21.15 -4.83 -0.20
C TYR A 48 19.75 -5.01 0.36
N VAL A 49 19.54 -6.07 1.14
CA VAL A 49 18.23 -6.41 1.70
C VAL A 49 18.12 -5.92 3.14
N SER A 50 17.01 -5.25 3.47
CA SER A 50 16.75 -4.73 4.82
C SER A 50 16.50 -5.85 5.82
N THR A 51 17.17 -5.81 6.97
CA THR A 51 17.03 -6.79 8.06
C THR A 51 15.78 -6.59 8.93
N LYS A 52 14.99 -5.54 8.66
CA LYS A 52 13.78 -5.19 9.45
C LYS A 52 12.82 -6.37 9.64
N ASN A 53 12.59 -7.15 8.59
CA ASN A 53 11.64 -8.27 8.56
C ASN A 53 12.33 -9.64 8.47
N ILE A 54 13.64 -9.72 8.74
CA ILE A 54 14.44 -10.95 8.63
C ILE A 54 14.83 -11.42 10.03
N SER A 55 14.85 -12.74 10.22
CA SER A 55 15.40 -13.35 11.43
C SER A 55 16.92 -13.28 11.39
N LEU A 56 17.52 -12.54 12.32
CA LEU A 56 18.97 -12.47 12.47
C LEU A 56 19.47 -13.65 13.32
N PRO A 57 20.72 -14.10 13.16
CA PRO A 57 21.27 -15.18 13.95
C PRO A 57 21.14 -14.87 15.45
N ARG A 58 20.81 -15.92 16.24
CA ARG A 58 20.57 -15.80 17.69
C ARG A 58 21.83 -15.26 18.37
N GLY A 59 21.64 -14.32 19.30
CA GLY A 59 22.72 -13.71 20.09
C GLY A 59 23.11 -12.29 19.66
N LEU A 60 22.65 -11.80 18.51
CA LEU A 60 22.80 -10.39 18.14
C LEU A 60 21.61 -9.57 18.61
N ALA A 61 21.87 -8.57 19.46
CA ALA A 61 20.87 -7.56 19.77
C ALA A 61 20.51 -6.77 18.50
N ARG A 62 19.22 -6.56 18.25
CA ARG A 62 18.72 -5.82 17.08
C ARG A 62 19.31 -4.41 16.94
N LYS A 63 19.76 -3.81 18.04
CA LYS A 63 20.43 -2.50 18.09
C LYS A 63 21.84 -2.51 17.45
N LEU A 64 22.53 -3.65 17.47
CA LEU A 64 23.89 -3.82 16.92
C LEU A 64 23.90 -4.57 15.58
N ALA A 65 22.75 -5.03 15.11
CA ALA A 65 22.64 -5.69 13.83
C ALA A 65 22.73 -4.70 12.67
N LEU A 66 23.33 -5.14 11.56
CA LEU A 66 23.35 -4.37 10.32
C LEU A 66 21.91 -4.10 9.85
N LYS A 67 21.66 -2.87 9.38
CA LYS A 67 20.35 -2.48 8.83
C LYS A 67 20.06 -3.16 7.49
N PHE A 68 21.12 -3.46 6.73
CA PHE A 68 21.06 -4.16 5.47
C PHE A 68 22.10 -5.27 5.42
N ILE A 69 21.77 -6.38 4.78
CA ILE A 69 22.65 -7.53 4.57
C ILE A 69 22.89 -7.75 3.09
N GLY A 70 24.14 -8.07 2.76
CA GLY A 70 24.65 -8.65 1.51
C GLY A 70 24.28 -7.94 0.20
N PRO A 71 25.13 -7.96 -0.83
CA PRO A 71 24.63 -7.86 -2.19
C PRO A 71 24.03 -9.21 -2.58
N TYR A 72 22.70 -9.30 -2.61
CA TYR A 72 21.98 -10.47 -3.12
C TYR A 72 21.57 -10.25 -4.56
N LYS A 73 21.72 -11.28 -5.40
CA LYS A 73 21.26 -11.25 -6.78
C LYS A 73 19.75 -11.42 -6.82
N ILE A 74 19.04 -10.52 -7.51
CA ILE A 74 17.61 -10.69 -7.76
C ILE A 74 17.43 -11.86 -8.72
N LEU A 75 16.68 -12.88 -8.28
CA LEU A 75 16.26 -14.03 -9.06
C LEU A 75 14.83 -13.82 -9.58
N LYS A 76 14.47 -14.57 -10.63
CA LYS A 76 13.15 -14.58 -11.26
C LYS A 76 12.13 -15.35 -10.44
#